data_AF-A0A3D6ETI0-F1
#
_entry.id   AF-A0A3D6ETI0-F1
#
_cell.length_a   1.000
_cell.length_b   1.000
_cell.length_c   1.000
_cell.angle_alpha   90.00
_cell.angle_beta   90.00
_cell.angle_gamma   90.00
#
_symmetry.space_group_name_H-M   'P 1'
#
loop_
_entity.id
_entity.type
_entity.pdbx_description
1 polymer ?
#
loop_
_entity_poly.entity_id
_entity_poly.type
_entity_poly.pdbx_seq_one_letter_code
_entity_poly.pdbx_strand_id
1 'polypeptide(L)'
;MNDFTAADQSTEIAITPVREIPTKAIADIDKTALLTEWENMKDTHDFFGMLRKHQVNRLDAVVLSEGKSSERIQKSALKDMLESAAKDQLPIMV
;
A
#
# COMPACT_ATOMS: atom_id res chain seq x y z
N MET A 1 7.84 21.40 32.35
CA MET A 1 6.89 21.20 31.24
C MET A 1 6.84 22.47 30.40
N ASN A 2 7.98 22.86 29.81
CA ASN A 2 8.12 23.96 28.84
C ASN A 2 9.23 23.64 27.81
N ASP A 3 9.70 22.38 27.78
CA ASP A 3 10.93 21.99 27.09
C ASP A 3 10.75 21.90 25.56
N PHE A 4 9.50 21.96 25.07
CA PHE A 4 9.15 21.86 23.64
C PHE A 4 8.23 22.98 23.15
N THR A 5 8.02 24.04 23.92
CA THR A 5 7.22 25.19 23.47
C THR A 5 8.03 25.99 22.45
N ALA A 6 7.56 26.05 21.20
CA ALA A 6 8.18 26.87 20.17
C ALA A 6 8.03 28.36 20.46
N ALA A 7 9.04 29.17 20.13
CA ALA A 7 8.96 30.63 20.29
C ALA A 7 7.86 31.25 19.41
N ASP A 8 7.61 30.66 18.25
CA ASP A 8 6.48 30.97 17.39
C ASP A 8 5.29 30.09 17.77
N GLN A 9 4.21 30.71 18.24
CA GLN A 9 2.95 30.09 18.62
C GLN A 9 1.82 30.48 17.64
N SER A 10 2.17 30.89 16.41
CA SER A 10 1.21 31.18 15.35
C SER A 10 0.33 29.98 15.03
N THR A 11 -0.93 30.25 14.68
CA THR A 11 -1.91 29.24 14.25
C THR A 11 -1.84 28.94 12.76
N GLU A 12 -1.07 29.72 11.99
CA GLU A 12 -0.94 29.56 10.54
C GLU A 12 0.05 28.44 10.20
N ILE A 13 -0.35 27.51 9.34
CA ILE A 13 0.50 26.43 8.84
C ILE A 13 0.66 26.60 7.33
N ALA A 14 1.89 26.85 6.89
CA ALA A 14 2.22 26.86 5.47
C ALA A 14 2.13 25.44 4.91
N ILE A 15 1.29 25.24 3.88
CA ILE A 15 1.12 23.96 3.21
C ILE A 15 1.52 24.06 1.74
N THR A 16 2.05 22.96 1.20
CA THR A 16 2.32 22.80 -0.23
C THR A 16 1.76 21.46 -0.69
N PRO A 17 1.23 21.37 -1.92
CA PRO A 17 0.74 20.11 -2.46
C PRO A 17 1.87 19.08 -2.56
N VAL A 18 1.55 17.82 -2.28
CA VAL A 18 2.48 16.71 -2.48
C VAL A 18 2.68 16.48 -3.97
N ARG A 19 3.93 16.31 -4.40
CA ARG A 19 4.25 15.90 -5.77
C ARG A 19 3.77 14.48 -6.01
N GLU A 20 2.94 14.28 -7.04
CA GLU A 20 2.57 12.95 -7.52
C GLU A 20 3.76 12.26 -8.18
N ILE A 21 3.95 10.98 -7.87
CA ILE A 21 4.90 10.12 -8.57
C ILE A 21 4.16 9.55 -9.78
N PRO A 22 4.61 9.83 -11.02
CA PRO A 22 3.92 9.37 -12.20
C PRO A 22 3.96 7.84 -12.28
N THR A 23 2.80 7.25 -12.57
CA THR A 23 2.67 5.84 -12.90
C THR A 23 2.16 5.69 -14.32
N LYS A 24 2.53 4.60 -14.99
CA LYS A 24 2.02 4.24 -16.31
C LYS A 24 0.55 3.79 -16.19
N ALA A 25 -0.17 3.84 -17.31
CA ALA A 25 -1.47 3.19 -17.38
C ALA A 25 -1.30 1.67 -17.27
N ILE A 26 -2.30 0.98 -16.71
CA ILE A 26 -2.25 -0.47 -16.50
C ILE A 26 -1.93 -1.26 -17.78
N ALA A 27 -2.40 -0.77 -18.94
CA ALA A 27 -2.17 -1.40 -20.24
C ALA A 27 -0.70 -1.30 -20.72
N ASP A 28 0.07 -0.35 -20.20
CA ASP A 28 1.47 -0.10 -20.57
C ASP A 28 2.47 -0.78 -19.62
N ILE A 29 1.98 -1.55 -18.65
CA ILE A 29 2.81 -2.29 -17.70
C ILE A 29 3.27 -3.62 -18.30
N ASP A 30 4.57 -3.90 -18.22
CA ASP A 30 5.10 -5.24 -18.47
C ASP A 30 4.70 -6.19 -17.33
N LYS A 31 3.55 -6.85 -17.50
CA LYS A 31 3.01 -7.79 -16.52
C LYS A 31 3.98 -8.93 -16.21
N THR A 32 4.69 -9.45 -17.21
CA THR A 32 5.57 -10.61 -17.00
C THR A 32 6.78 -10.22 -16.15
N ALA A 33 7.40 -9.07 -16.44
CA ALA A 33 8.52 -8.57 -15.66
C ALA A 33 8.10 -8.22 -14.22
N LEU A 34 6.93 -7.59 -14.05
CA LEU A 34 6.37 -7.27 -12.72
C LEU A 34 6.15 -8.52 -11.88
N LEU A 35 5.49 -9.55 -12.42
CA LEU A 35 5.20 -10.77 -11.68
C LEU A 35 6.46 -11.60 -11.37
N THR A 36 7.41 -11.63 -12.30
CA THR A 36 8.70 -12.28 -12.05
C THR A 36 9.43 -11.65 -10.86
N GLU A 37 9.43 -10.32 -10.77
CA GLU A 37 10.04 -9.63 -9.63
C GLU A 37 9.23 -9.81 -8.34
N TRP A 38 7.89 -9.78 -8.44
CA TRP A 38 6.99 -10.03 -7.32
C TRP A 38 7.28 -11.38 -6.66
N GLU A 39 7.36 -12.45 -7.45
CA GLU A 39 7.62 -13.81 -6.97
C GLU A 39 9.02 -13.95 -6.34
N ASN A 40 9.95 -13.05 -6.67
CA ASN A 40 11.32 -13.08 -6.17
C ASN A 40 11.56 -12.16 -4.96
N MET A 41 10.57 -11.35 -4.53
CA MET A 41 10.68 -10.52 -3.32
C MET A 41 11.05 -11.36 -2.10
N LYS A 42 11.92 -10.82 -1.24
CA LYS A 42 12.38 -11.49 -0.03
C LYS A 42 11.72 -10.92 1.21
N ASP A 43 11.33 -9.66 1.15
CA ASP A 43 10.69 -8.94 2.23
C ASP A 43 9.49 -8.12 1.74
N THR A 44 8.50 -7.92 2.60
CA THR A 44 7.34 -7.03 2.35
C THR A 44 7.75 -5.58 2.02
N HIS A 45 8.91 -5.12 2.49
CA HIS A 45 9.45 -3.79 2.21
C HIS A 45 9.97 -3.65 0.78
N ASP A 46 10.31 -4.76 0.10
CA ASP A 46 10.74 -4.76 -1.30
C ASP A 46 9.61 -4.31 -2.23
N PHE A 47 8.36 -4.50 -1.81
CA PHE A 47 7.16 -4.21 -2.59
C PHE A 47 7.13 -2.78 -3.14
N PHE A 48 7.43 -1.78 -2.31
CA PHE A 48 7.43 -0.38 -2.76
C PHE A 48 8.57 -0.08 -3.74
N GLY A 49 9.73 -0.74 -3.57
CA GLY A 49 10.84 -0.63 -4.52
C GLY A 49 10.45 -1.20 -5.89
N MET A 50 9.83 -2.37 -5.90
CA MET A 50 9.31 -3.00 -7.12
C MET A 50 8.27 -2.12 -7.82
N LEU A 51 7.26 -1.57 -7.10
CA LEU A 51 6.26 -0.68 -7.69
C LEU A 51 6.89 0.53 -8.40
N ARG A 52 7.88 1.17 -7.75
CA ARG A 52 8.60 2.31 -8.31
C ARG A 52 9.40 1.94 -9.56
N LYS A 53 10.08 0.80 -9.54
CA LYS A 53 10.87 0.31 -10.67
C LYS A 53 10.00 0.06 -11.92
N HIS A 54 8.82 -0.53 -11.73
CA HIS A 54 7.87 -0.78 -12.81
C HIS A 54 6.97 0.41 -13.14
N GLN A 55 7.04 1.49 -12.36
CA GLN A 55 6.20 2.69 -12.48
C GLN A 55 4.70 2.34 -12.45
N VAL A 56 4.33 1.38 -11.60
CA VAL A 56 2.96 0.90 -11.46
C VAL A 56 2.40 1.35 -10.11
N ASN A 57 1.14 1.79 -10.08
CA ASN A 57 0.49 2.07 -8.80
C ASN A 57 0.12 0.75 -8.09
N ARG A 58 -0.09 0.84 -6.77
CA ARG A 58 -0.33 -0.34 -5.94
C ARG A 58 -1.55 -1.16 -6.38
N LEU A 59 -2.66 -0.51 -6.73
CA LEU A 59 -3.89 -1.22 -7.07
C LEU A 59 -3.75 -1.95 -8.40
N ASP A 60 -3.18 -1.30 -9.41
CA ASP A 60 -2.95 -1.91 -10.72
C ASP A 60 -1.99 -3.09 -10.62
N ALA A 61 -0.95 -3.01 -9.77
CA ALA A 61 -0.06 -4.13 -9.53
C ALA A 61 -0.81 -5.34 -8.93
N VAL A 62 -1.69 -5.10 -7.95
CA VAL A 62 -2.54 -6.14 -7.34
C VAL A 62 -3.54 -6.71 -8.35
N VAL A 63 -4.11 -5.90 -9.24
CA VAL A 63 -5.01 -6.39 -10.30
C VAL A 63 -4.23 -7.24 -11.32
N LEU A 64 -3.04 -6.78 -11.72
CA LEU A 64 -2.20 -7.51 -12.67
C LEU A 64 -1.73 -8.86 -12.11
N SER A 65 -1.60 -8.99 -10.79
CA SER A 65 -1.23 -10.25 -10.11
C SER A 65 -2.36 -11.21 -9.82
N GLU A 66 -3.59 -10.90 -10.25
CA GLU A 66 -4.76 -11.73 -9.95
C GLU A 66 -4.60 -13.15 -10.51
N GLY A 67 -4.90 -14.15 -9.67
CA GLY A 67 -4.74 -15.58 -9.97
C GLY A 67 -3.32 -16.12 -9.82
N LYS A 68 -2.37 -15.28 -9.40
CA LYS A 68 -0.98 -15.68 -9.06
C LYS A 68 -0.64 -15.32 -7.63
N SER A 69 -0.64 -14.03 -7.33
CA SER A 69 -0.23 -13.48 -6.03
C SER A 69 -1.32 -12.66 -5.35
N SER A 70 -2.47 -12.48 -6.00
CA SER A 70 -3.64 -11.84 -5.44
C SER A 70 -4.92 -12.55 -5.90
N GLU A 71 -5.98 -12.35 -5.13
CA GLU A 71 -7.33 -12.80 -5.47
C GLU A 71 -8.34 -11.72 -5.04
N ARG A 72 -9.45 -11.64 -5.77
CA ARG A 72 -10.52 -10.69 -5.45
C ARG A 72 -11.49 -11.31 -4.44
N ILE A 73 -11.67 -10.62 -3.33
CA ILE A 73 -12.61 -11.01 -2.27
C ILE A 73 -13.88 -10.15 -2.28
N GLN A 74 -14.93 -10.63 -1.63
CA GLN A 74 -16.16 -9.86 -1.42
C GLN A 74 -15.89 -8.66 -0.51
N LYS A 75 -16.61 -7.55 -0.71
CA LYS A 75 -16.46 -6.34 0.12
C LYS A 75 -16.79 -6.57 1.59
N SER A 76 -17.68 -7.53 1.89
CA SER A 76 -18.04 -7.91 3.26
C SER A 76 -16.95 -8.70 3.97
N ALA A 77 -16.04 -9.33 3.24
CA ALA A 77 -15.07 -10.28 3.80
C ALA A 77 -14.19 -9.66 4.90
N LEU A 78 -13.87 -8.36 4.81
CA LEU A 78 -13.13 -7.67 5.88
C LEU A 78 -13.91 -7.64 7.19
N LYS A 79 -15.19 -7.29 7.15
CA LYS A 79 -16.06 -7.27 8.34
C LYS A 79 -16.17 -8.68 8.92
N ASP A 80 -16.46 -9.66 8.07
CA ASP A 80 -16.68 -11.05 8.49
C ASP A 80 -15.39 -11.64 9.11
N MET A 81 -14.22 -11.31 8.57
CA MET A 81 -12.91 -11.70 9.13
C MET A 81 -12.65 -11.04 10.50
N LEU A 82 -12.94 -9.75 10.65
CA LEU A 82 -12.75 -9.04 11.93
C LEU A 82 -13.68 -9.57 13.03
N GLU A 83 -14.95 -9.84 12.70
CA GLU A 83 -15.91 -10.45 13.64
C GLU A 83 -15.47 -11.85 14.07
N SER A 84 -14.89 -12.62 13.15
CA SER A 84 -14.34 -13.95 13.44
C SER A 84 -13.10 -13.84 14.35
N ALA A 85 -12.15 -12.96 14.03
CA ALA A 85 -10.96 -12.75 14.86
C ALA A 85 -11.32 -12.30 16.28
N ALA A 86 -12.34 -11.43 16.43
CA ALA A 86 -12.83 -10.99 17.73
C ALA A 86 -13.47 -12.13 18.53
N LYS A 87 -14.32 -12.94 17.88
CA LYS A 87 -14.95 -14.12 18.50
C LYS A 87 -13.91 -15.12 19.02
N ASP A 88 -12.87 -15.34 18.23
CA ASP A 88 -11.81 -16.31 18.54
C ASP A 88 -10.69 -15.72 19.41
N GLN A 89 -10.79 -14.42 19.75
CA GLN A 89 -9.74 -13.66 20.44
C GLN A 89 -8.37 -13.81 19.78
N LEU A 90 -8.35 -13.93 18.44
CA LEU A 90 -7.15 -14.15 17.66
C LEU A 90 -6.39 -12.80 17.54
N PRO A 91 -5.15 -12.70 18.05
CA PRO A 91 -4.34 -11.52 17.82
C PRO A 91 -4.02 -11.36 16.33
N ILE A 92 -4.31 -10.18 15.79
CA ILE A 92 -4.04 -9.79 14.40
C ILE A 92 -3.38 -8.42 14.34
N MET A 93 -2.86 -8.05 13.17
CA MET A 93 -2.32 -6.71 12.87
C MET A 93 -3.32 -5.93 12.01
N VAL A 94 -3.51 -4.65 12.30
CA VAL A 94 -4.37 -3.71 11.55
C VAL A 94 -3.57 -2.47 11.20
#